data_AF-A0A8R1TJE7-F1
#
_entry.id   AF-A0A8R1TJE7-F1
#
_cell.length_a   1.000
_cell.length_b   1.000
_cell.length_c   1.000
_cell.angle_alpha   90.00
_cell.angle_beta   90.00
_cell.angle_gamma   90.00
#
_symmetry.space_group_name_H-M   'P 1'
#
loop_
_entity.id
_entity.type
_entity.pdbx_description
1 polymer ?
#
loop_
_entity_poly.entity_id
_entity_poly.type
_entity_poly.pdbx_seq_one_letter_code
_entity_poly.pdbx_strand_id
1 'polypeptide(L)'
;MAESLEGSADMDCDKKMDSLGYCKEQFDKFIHDYRETAEPSTYSSYESDTPLDATLKKDFINVERKLKKTSYAIKKYIQTMLKIVKEDNKEEFSVHNVPLPDYDPADIELLLGKDFASAQVIQKNALSKFEDSLREQITGNIQMSKILLKECDETIPSYREKALQNMRLTTNSLIVSEQQFRECF
;
A
#
# COMPACT_ATOMS: atom_id res chain seq x y z
N MET A 1 -16.42 33.32 23.33
CA MET A 1 -17.52 33.24 22.34
C MET A 1 -16.96 33.36 20.92
N ALA A 2 -16.07 32.45 20.51
CA ALA A 2 -15.37 32.56 19.22
C ALA A 2 -15.34 31.25 18.40
N GLU A 3 -16.02 30.19 18.84
CA GLU A 3 -15.94 28.87 18.19
C GLU A 3 -17.04 28.60 17.14
N SER A 4 -17.87 29.59 16.80
CA SER A 4 -18.99 29.41 15.86
C SER A 4 -18.73 30.02 14.48
N LEU A 5 -17.50 29.92 13.97
CA LEU A 5 -17.11 30.38 12.62
C LEU A 5 -16.67 29.20 11.72
N GLU A 6 -17.12 27.99 12.04
CA GLU A 6 -17.05 26.87 11.10
C GLU A 6 -18.03 27.10 9.96
N GLY A 7 -17.47 27.33 8.78
CA GLY A 7 -18.16 27.80 7.59
C GLY A 7 -19.41 26.99 7.26
N SER A 8 -20.49 27.72 7.01
CA SER A 8 -21.75 27.20 6.48
C SER A 8 -21.51 26.37 5.21
N ALA A 9 -22.27 25.28 5.08
CA ALA A 9 -22.21 24.32 3.97
C ALA A 9 -22.36 24.95 2.57
N ASP A 10 -22.87 26.19 2.51
CA ASP A 10 -22.89 27.02 1.32
C ASP A 10 -21.59 27.82 1.20
N MET A 11 -20.50 27.11 0.88
CA MET A 11 -19.27 27.77 0.41
C MET A 11 -19.61 28.59 -0.84
N ASP A 12 -19.41 29.90 -0.72
CA ASP A 12 -19.63 30.92 -1.75
C ASP A 12 -19.12 30.43 -3.12
N CYS A 13 -20.01 30.47 -4.12
CA CYS A 13 -19.71 30.01 -5.48
C CYS A 13 -18.50 30.75 -6.05
N ASP A 14 -18.34 32.03 -5.72
CA ASP A 14 -17.23 32.86 -6.17
C ASP A 14 -15.90 32.34 -5.62
N LYS A 15 -15.86 31.97 -4.34
CA LYS A 15 -14.67 31.37 -3.72
C LYS A 15 -14.27 30.04 -4.36
N LYS A 16 -15.25 29.22 -4.79
CA LYS A 16 -14.96 27.98 -5.52
C LYS A 16 -14.37 28.27 -6.90
N MET A 17 -14.93 29.25 -7.61
CA MET A 17 -14.45 29.67 -8.93
C MET A 17 -13.03 30.23 -8.85
N ASP A 18 -12.74 31.09 -7.88
CA ASP A 18 -11.40 31.62 -7.65
C ASP A 18 -10.40 30.52 -7.32
N SER A 19 -10.79 29.53 -6.49
CA SER A 19 -9.91 28.42 -6.16
C SER A 19 -9.59 27.55 -7.38
N LEU A 20 -10.56 27.34 -8.27
CA LEU A 20 -10.38 26.57 -9.51
C LEU A 20 -9.48 27.32 -10.49
N GLY A 21 -9.69 28.63 -10.63
CA GLY A 21 -8.83 29.50 -11.44
C GLY A 21 -7.38 29.48 -10.96
N TYR A 22 -7.18 29.66 -9.65
CA TYR A 22 -5.86 29.57 -9.02
C TYR A 22 -5.20 28.21 -9.20
N CYS A 23 -5.92 27.10 -8.94
CA CYS A 23 -5.36 25.76 -9.11
C CYS A 23 -4.94 25.47 -10.54
N LYS A 24 -5.71 25.95 -11.52
CA LYS A 24 -5.36 25.83 -12.94
C LYS A 24 -4.09 26.60 -13.27
N GLU A 25 -3.97 27.84 -12.82
CA GLU A 25 -2.77 28.66 -13.04
C GLU A 25 -1.52 28.05 -12.39
N GLN A 26 -1.64 27.49 -11.18
CA GLN A 26 -0.54 26.78 -10.52
C GLN A 26 -0.13 25.51 -11.29
N PHE A 27 -1.09 24.78 -11.84
CA PHE A 27 -0.81 23.60 -12.65
C PHE A 27 -0.11 23.97 -13.96
N ASP A 28 -0.55 25.04 -14.63
CA ASP A 28 0.08 25.51 -15.87
C ASP A 28 1.53 25.98 -15.61
N LYS A 29 1.79 26.69 -14.50
CA LYS A 29 3.16 27.03 -14.05
C LYS A 29 4.01 25.80 -13.82
N PHE A 30 3.49 24.81 -13.09
CA PHE A 30 4.20 23.56 -12.85
C PHE A 30 4.55 22.82 -14.16
N ILE A 31 3.63 22.74 -15.12
CA ILE A 31 3.88 22.09 -16.41
C ILE A 31 4.93 22.86 -17.21
N HIS A 32 4.87 24.20 -17.19
CA HIS A 32 5.87 25.04 -17.85
C HIS A 32 7.25 24.82 -17.24
N ASP A 33 7.37 24.91 -15.91
CA ASP A 33 8.63 24.70 -15.19
C ASP A 33 9.17 23.29 -15.40
N TYR A 34 8.32 22.26 -15.38
CA TYR A 34 8.72 20.89 -15.69
C TYR A 34 9.26 20.75 -17.10
N ARG A 35 8.68 21.43 -18.09
CA ARG A 35 9.18 21.41 -19.48
C ARG A 35 10.52 22.12 -19.64
N GLU A 36 10.71 23.23 -18.95
CA GLU A 36 11.97 24.00 -18.99
C GLU A 36 13.09 23.32 -18.19
N THR A 37 12.75 22.62 -17.10
CA THR A 37 13.76 21.99 -16.21
C THR A 37 14.01 20.51 -16.50
N ALA A 38 13.12 19.81 -17.19
CA ALA A 38 13.37 18.45 -17.63
C ALA A 38 14.47 18.47 -18.69
N GLU A 39 15.72 18.40 -18.24
CA GLU A 39 16.84 18.13 -19.12
C GLU A 39 16.50 16.89 -19.97
N PRO A 40 16.64 16.96 -21.30
CA PRO A 40 16.40 15.81 -22.15
C PRO A 40 17.33 14.71 -21.67
N SER A 41 16.76 13.67 -21.04
CA SER A 41 17.54 12.61 -20.42
C SER A 41 18.36 11.94 -21.51
N THR A 42 19.66 12.24 -21.56
CA THR A 42 20.58 11.83 -22.62
C THR A 42 20.89 10.33 -22.57
N TYR A 43 20.33 9.60 -21.60
CA TYR A 43 20.61 8.20 -21.28
C TYR A 43 19.41 7.27 -21.40
N SER A 44 18.50 7.51 -22.35
CA SER A 44 17.42 6.56 -22.67
C SER A 44 17.57 6.00 -24.08
N SER A 45 18.77 5.57 -24.47
CA SER A 45 18.98 4.78 -25.70
C SER A 45 18.68 3.29 -25.46
N TYR A 46 17.47 2.99 -25.00
CA TYR A 46 16.87 1.65 -25.10
C TYR A 46 15.39 1.86 -25.41
N GLU A 47 15.10 2.53 -26.52
CA GLU A 47 13.81 2.40 -27.19
C GLU A 47 13.77 0.98 -27.76
N SER A 48 13.30 0.02 -26.97
CA SER A 48 12.76 -1.21 -27.55
C SER A 48 11.44 -0.84 -28.20
N ASP A 49 11.47 -0.50 -29.49
CA ASP A 49 10.30 -0.22 -30.35
C ASP A 49 9.37 -1.43 -30.54
N THR A 50 9.48 -2.45 -29.69
CA THR A 50 8.55 -3.57 -29.73
C THR A 50 7.20 -3.12 -29.16
N PRO A 51 6.09 -3.24 -29.91
CA PRO A 51 4.75 -2.82 -29.47
C PRO A 51 4.29 -3.52 -28.18
N LEU A 52 4.91 -4.65 -27.82
CA LEU A 52 4.68 -5.37 -26.57
C LEU A 52 5.12 -4.55 -25.33
N ASP A 53 6.18 -3.75 -25.42
CA ASP A 53 6.67 -2.97 -24.28
C ASP A 53 5.75 -1.77 -23.99
N ALA A 54 5.21 -1.16 -25.05
CA ALA A 54 4.26 -0.05 -24.92
C ALA A 54 2.96 -0.46 -24.18
N THR A 55 2.45 -1.67 -24.46
CA THR A 55 1.24 -2.17 -23.78
C THR A 55 1.53 -2.51 -22.32
N LEU A 56 2.66 -3.18 -22.03
CA LEU A 56 3.08 -3.49 -20.66
C LEU A 56 3.32 -2.24 -19.82
N LYS A 57 3.98 -1.22 -20.38
CA LYS A 57 4.22 0.06 -19.71
C LYS A 57 2.91 0.77 -19.38
N LYS A 58 1.93 0.75 -20.31
CA LYS A 58 0.58 1.29 -20.08
C LYS A 58 -0.14 0.54 -18.96
N ASP A 59 -0.07 -0.78 -18.95
CA ASP A 59 -0.71 -1.60 -17.93
C ASP A 59 -0.08 -1.39 -16.55
N PHE A 60 1.25 -1.30 -16.48
CA PHE A 60 1.98 -0.97 -15.26
C PHE A 60 1.54 0.39 -14.70
N ILE A 61 1.51 1.43 -15.54
CA ILE A 61 1.05 2.78 -15.14
C ILE A 61 -0.41 2.74 -14.66
N ASN A 62 -1.26 1.95 -15.30
CA ASN A 62 -2.67 1.84 -14.92
C ASN A 62 -2.84 1.12 -13.57
N VAL A 63 -2.09 0.05 -13.33
CA VAL A 63 -2.05 -0.66 -12.04
C VAL A 63 -1.53 0.26 -10.94
N GLU A 64 -0.45 1.00 -11.19
CA GLU A 64 0.12 1.95 -10.23
C GLU A 64 -0.90 3.05 -9.86
N ARG A 65 -1.61 3.61 -10.85
CA ARG A 65 -2.68 4.60 -10.62
C ARG A 65 -3.82 4.02 -9.80
N LYS A 66 -4.24 2.78 -10.07
CA LYS A 66 -5.28 2.10 -9.27
C LYS A 66 -4.83 1.91 -7.83
N LEU A 67 -3.60 1.45 -7.62
CA LEU A 67 -3.03 1.21 -6.28
C LEU A 67 -2.88 2.51 -5.48
N LYS A 68 -2.47 3.62 -6.12
CA LYS A 68 -2.43 4.94 -5.48
C LYS A 68 -3.83 5.41 -5.07
N LYS A 69 -4.85 5.21 -5.91
CA LYS A 69 -6.25 5.55 -5.58
C LYS A 69 -6.79 4.74 -4.40
N THR A 70 -6.55 3.42 -4.37
CA THR A 70 -7.00 2.57 -3.25
C THR A 70 -6.26 2.90 -1.96
N SER A 71 -4.96 3.13 -2.02
CA SER A 71 -4.15 3.56 -0.87
C SER A 71 -4.68 4.87 -0.26
N TYR A 72 -5.00 5.85 -1.10
CA TYR A 72 -5.60 7.11 -0.64
C TYR A 72 -6.99 6.91 -0.02
N ALA A 73 -7.83 6.07 -0.62
CA ALA A 73 -9.16 5.76 -0.08
C ALA A 73 -9.09 5.09 1.30
N ILE A 74 -8.19 4.11 1.46
CA ILE A 74 -7.95 3.43 2.74
C ILE A 74 -7.44 4.42 3.78
N LYS A 75 -6.47 5.27 3.43
CA LYS A 75 -5.93 6.29 4.34
C LYS A 75 -7.02 7.26 4.80
N LYS A 76 -7.88 7.71 3.88
CA LYS A 76 -9.03 8.57 4.20
C LYS A 76 -10.00 7.87 5.14
N TYR A 77 -10.34 6.61 4.88
CA TYR A 77 -11.24 5.81 5.71
C TYR A 77 -10.72 5.65 7.15
N ILE A 78 -9.44 5.28 7.30
CA ILE A 78 -8.78 5.16 8.62
C ILE A 78 -8.82 6.50 9.35
N GLN A 79 -8.57 7.62 8.67
CA GLN A 79 -8.61 8.93 9.28
C GLN A 79 -10.01 9.31 9.78
N THR A 80 -11.07 8.96 9.05
CA THR A 80 -12.46 9.14 9.52
C THR A 80 -12.78 8.25 10.72
N MET A 81 -12.39 6.98 10.70
CA MET A 81 -12.60 6.07 11.85
C MET A 81 -11.89 6.57 13.11
N LEU A 82 -10.64 7.05 12.97
CA LEU A 82 -9.90 7.63 14.09
C LEU A 82 -10.52 8.93 14.62
N LYS A 83 -11.23 9.70 13.80
CA LYS A 83 -11.98 10.87 14.26
C LYS A 83 -13.19 10.47 15.09
N ILE A 84 -13.99 9.53 14.57
CA ILE A 84 -15.19 9.00 15.26
C ILE A 84 -14.78 8.44 16.63
N VAL A 85 -13.76 7.58 16.68
CA VAL A 85 -13.27 7.00 17.94
C VAL A 85 -12.75 8.06 18.91
N LYS A 86 -12.15 9.16 18.44
CA LYS A 86 -11.68 10.23 19.32
C LYS A 86 -12.82 11.10 19.86
N GLU A 87 -13.88 11.29 19.10
CA GLU A 87 -15.05 12.08 19.52
C GLU A 87 -15.89 11.30 20.54
N ASP A 88 -16.08 9.98 20.34
CA ASP A 88 -16.84 9.12 21.25
C ASP A 88 -16.14 8.93 22.62
N ASN A 89 -14.82 9.11 22.73
CA ASN A 89 -14.13 9.03 24.03
C ASN A 89 -14.46 10.19 25.00
N LYS A 90 -15.25 11.19 24.59
CA LYS A 90 -15.84 12.18 25.49
C LYS A 90 -17.22 11.76 26.02
N GLU A 91 -17.62 10.52 25.81
CA GLU A 91 -18.90 10.00 26.31
C GLU A 91 -18.97 10.07 27.84
N GLU A 92 -20.05 10.70 28.31
CA GLU A 92 -20.43 10.90 29.71
C GLU A 92 -20.48 9.59 30.52
N PHE A 93 -20.56 8.44 29.84
CA PHE A 93 -20.67 7.11 30.43
C PHE A 93 -19.59 6.14 29.90
N SER A 94 -18.32 6.38 30.24
CA SER A 94 -17.26 5.39 29.99
C SER A 94 -17.25 4.31 31.08
N VAL A 95 -16.79 3.10 30.74
CA VAL A 95 -16.61 1.97 31.68
C VAL A 95 -15.68 2.31 32.85
N HIS A 96 -14.88 3.38 32.71
CA HIS A 96 -13.99 3.88 33.76
C HIS A 96 -14.66 4.93 34.66
N ASN A 97 -15.69 5.63 34.16
CA ASN A 97 -16.38 6.69 34.89
C ASN A 97 -17.64 6.17 35.61
N VAL A 98 -18.26 5.12 35.10
CA VAL A 98 -19.50 4.56 35.65
C VAL A 98 -19.22 3.14 36.12
N PRO A 99 -19.19 2.88 37.43
CA PRO A 99 -19.04 1.53 37.93
C PRO A 99 -20.23 0.70 37.45
N LEU A 100 -19.93 -0.43 36.81
CA LEU A 100 -20.94 -1.38 36.38
C LEU A 100 -21.62 -1.98 37.63
N PRO A 101 -22.95 -2.18 37.61
CA PRO A 101 -23.64 -2.86 38.68
C PRO A 101 -23.12 -4.30 38.82
N ASP A 102 -23.18 -4.83 40.04
CA ASP A 102 -22.83 -6.22 40.30
C ASP A 102 -23.73 -7.13 39.45
N TYR A 103 -23.11 -8.09 38.76
CA TYR A 103 -23.84 -9.04 37.93
C TYR A 103 -24.54 -10.08 38.83
N ASP A 104 -25.76 -10.48 38.45
CA ASP A 104 -26.43 -11.62 39.09
C ASP A 104 -25.88 -12.92 38.51
N PRO A 105 -25.29 -13.83 39.32
CA PRO A 105 -24.84 -15.13 38.84
C PRO A 105 -25.95 -15.94 38.14
N ALA A 106 -27.21 -15.78 38.54
CA ALA A 106 -28.34 -16.48 37.94
C ALA A 106 -28.57 -16.04 36.48
N ASP A 107 -28.40 -14.75 36.19
CA ASP A 107 -28.51 -14.22 34.82
C ASP A 107 -27.38 -14.75 33.94
N ILE A 108 -26.15 -14.84 34.47
CA ILE A 108 -25.00 -15.40 33.75
C ILE A 108 -25.19 -16.90 33.49
N GLU A 109 -25.69 -17.65 34.47
CA GLU A 109 -26.02 -19.07 34.32
C GLU A 109 -27.12 -19.28 33.26
N LEU A 110 -28.12 -18.41 33.22
CA LEU A 110 -29.19 -18.47 32.24
C LEU A 110 -28.71 -18.17 30.81
N LEU A 111 -27.82 -17.18 30.64
CA LEU A 111 -27.32 -16.74 29.34
C LEU A 111 -26.24 -17.67 28.76
N LEU A 112 -25.31 -18.12 29.59
CA LEU A 112 -24.14 -18.87 29.14
C LEU A 112 -24.22 -20.36 29.47
N GLY A 113 -25.11 -20.76 30.38
CA GLY A 113 -25.19 -22.11 30.91
C GLY A 113 -24.33 -22.30 32.17
N LYS A 114 -24.64 -23.37 32.91
CA LYS A 114 -24.00 -23.75 34.18
C LYS A 114 -22.48 -23.85 34.14
N ASP A 115 -21.93 -24.20 32.98
CA ASP A 115 -20.49 -24.39 32.80
C ASP A 115 -19.71 -23.07 32.93
N PHE A 116 -20.36 -21.93 32.71
CA PHE A 116 -19.71 -20.62 32.76
C PHE A 116 -19.95 -19.87 34.08
N ALA A 117 -21.00 -20.20 34.84
CA ALA A 117 -21.30 -19.56 36.12
C ALA A 117 -20.24 -19.85 37.20
N SER A 118 -19.60 -21.02 37.17
CA SER A 118 -18.53 -21.38 38.13
C SER A 118 -17.12 -20.97 37.69
N ALA A 119 -16.96 -20.48 36.46
CA ALA A 119 -15.65 -20.40 35.80
C ALA A 119 -15.10 -18.97 35.69
N GLN A 120 -15.33 -18.14 36.71
CA GLN A 120 -14.81 -16.76 36.75
C GLN A 120 -13.27 -16.64 36.73
N VAL A 121 -12.54 -17.75 36.65
CA VAL A 121 -11.07 -17.76 36.48
C VAL A 121 -10.62 -18.23 35.08
N ILE A 122 -11.50 -18.78 34.22
CA ILE A 122 -11.03 -19.50 33.02
C ILE A 122 -11.13 -18.67 31.72
N GLN A 123 -11.89 -17.57 31.66
CA GLN A 123 -12.08 -16.82 30.41
C GLN A 123 -10.79 -16.21 29.81
N LYS A 124 -9.73 -15.97 30.59
CA LYS A 124 -8.44 -15.53 30.03
C LYS A 124 -7.71 -16.61 29.22
N ASN A 125 -7.96 -17.90 29.46
CA ASN A 125 -7.19 -18.98 28.84
C ASN A 125 -7.73 -19.40 27.46
N ALA A 126 -9.02 -19.18 27.17
CA ALA A 126 -9.60 -19.59 25.89
C ALA A 126 -9.17 -18.68 24.73
N LEU A 127 -9.12 -17.35 24.97
CA LEU A 127 -8.66 -16.39 23.96
C LEU A 127 -7.16 -16.50 23.69
N SER A 128 -6.35 -16.79 24.72
CA SER A 128 -4.90 -17.01 24.58
C SER A 128 -4.56 -18.06 23.54
N LYS A 129 -5.25 -19.22 23.54
CA LYS A 129 -4.94 -20.31 22.60
C LYS A 129 -5.19 -19.96 21.14
N PHE A 130 -6.24 -19.16 20.86
CA PHE A 130 -6.54 -18.73 19.50
C PHE A 130 -5.52 -17.69 19.02
N GLU A 131 -5.12 -16.77 19.91
CA GLU A 131 -4.03 -15.84 19.62
C GLU A 131 -2.71 -16.56 19.37
N ASP A 132 -2.39 -17.62 20.10
CA ASP A 132 -1.15 -18.38 19.94
C ASP A 132 -1.08 -19.06 18.57
N SER A 133 -2.18 -19.70 18.13
CA SER A 133 -2.25 -20.33 16.79
C SER A 133 -2.07 -19.30 15.66
N LEU A 134 -2.71 -18.14 15.77
CA LEU A 134 -2.54 -17.06 14.80
C LEU A 134 -1.11 -16.50 14.81
N ARG A 135 -0.51 -16.31 15.99
CA ARG A 135 0.89 -15.86 16.13
C ARG A 135 1.85 -16.88 15.51
N GLU A 136 1.61 -18.17 15.69
CA GLU A 136 2.43 -19.23 15.11
C GLU A 136 2.32 -19.23 13.58
N GLN A 137 1.11 -19.10 13.03
CA GLN A 137 0.91 -18.97 11.58
C GLN A 137 1.60 -17.73 10.99
N ILE A 138 1.44 -16.56 11.63
CA ILE A 138 2.10 -15.32 11.20
C ILE A 138 3.62 -15.51 11.23
N THR A 139 4.14 -16.10 12.29
CA THR A 139 5.58 -16.36 12.45
C THR A 139 6.09 -17.32 11.37
N GLY A 140 5.36 -18.39 11.08
CA GLY A 140 5.67 -19.33 10.00
C GLY A 140 5.67 -18.66 8.62
N ASN A 141 4.67 -17.81 8.34
CA ASN A 141 4.59 -17.06 7.08
C ASN A 141 5.77 -16.07 6.92
N ILE A 142 6.16 -15.39 8.00
CA ILE A 142 7.33 -14.50 7.99
C ILE A 142 8.61 -15.29 7.71
N GLN A 143 8.79 -16.45 8.34
CA GLN A 143 9.95 -17.32 8.09
C GLN A 143 9.99 -17.81 6.64
N MET A 144 8.85 -18.29 6.12
CA MET A 144 8.75 -18.74 4.73
C MET A 144 9.07 -17.62 3.73
N SER A 145 8.54 -16.42 3.97
CA SER A 145 8.83 -15.24 3.13
C SER A 145 10.33 -14.90 3.11
N LYS A 146 11.02 -15.04 4.25
CA LYS A 146 12.48 -14.83 4.33
C LYS A 146 13.27 -15.89 3.54
N ILE A 147 12.83 -17.14 3.57
CA ILE A 147 13.46 -18.22 2.79
C ILE A 147 13.31 -17.94 1.29
N LEU A 148 12.10 -17.61 0.84
CA LEU A 148 11.83 -17.30 -0.56
C LEU A 148 12.62 -16.08 -1.05
N LEU A 149 12.75 -15.03 -0.23
CA LEU A 149 13.58 -13.87 -0.58
C LEU A 149 15.04 -14.26 -0.75
N LYS A 150 15.57 -15.11 0.14
CA LYS A 150 16.95 -15.60 0.04
C LYS A 150 17.17 -16.45 -1.23
N GLU A 151 16.23 -17.32 -1.58
CA GLU A 151 16.29 -18.10 -2.82
C GLU A 151 16.24 -17.21 -4.07
N CYS A 152 15.42 -16.16 -4.06
CA CYS A 152 15.40 -15.15 -5.11
C CYS A 152 16.77 -14.45 -5.24
N ASP A 153 17.37 -14.05 -4.13
CA ASP A 153 18.68 -13.40 -4.11
C ASP A 153 19.81 -14.31 -4.63
N GLU A 154 19.68 -15.63 -4.47
CA GLU A 154 20.63 -16.62 -5.00
C GLU A 154 20.40 -16.94 -6.48
N THR A 155 19.14 -16.96 -6.93
CA THR A 155 18.79 -17.32 -8.32
C THR A 155 18.96 -16.16 -9.31
N ILE A 156 18.66 -14.93 -8.91
CA ILE A 156 18.77 -13.75 -9.78
C ILE A 156 20.20 -13.55 -10.35
N PRO A 157 21.28 -13.65 -9.56
CA PRO A 157 22.64 -13.55 -10.07
C PRO A 157 22.97 -14.63 -11.11
N SER A 158 22.52 -15.87 -10.89
CA SER A 158 22.70 -16.99 -11.81
C SER A 158 22.02 -16.73 -13.16
N TYR A 159 20.79 -16.20 -13.15
CA TYR A 159 20.11 -15.79 -14.38
C TYR A 159 20.83 -14.63 -15.08
N ARG A 160 21.30 -13.65 -14.31
CA ARG A 160 22.04 -12.50 -14.85
C ARG A 160 23.35 -12.92 -15.50
N GLU A 161 24.09 -13.85 -14.88
CA GLU A 161 25.33 -14.39 -15.42
C GLU A 161 25.08 -15.17 -16.71
N LYS A 162 24.06 -16.04 -16.75
CA LYS A 162 23.67 -16.76 -17.97
C LYS A 162 23.25 -15.81 -19.09
N ALA A 163 22.49 -14.75 -18.78
CA ALA A 163 22.11 -13.74 -19.76
C ALA A 163 23.33 -13.00 -20.34
N LEU A 164 24.29 -12.64 -19.48
CA LEU A 164 25.55 -12.03 -19.92
C LEU A 164 26.40 -12.98 -20.77
N GLN A 165 26.45 -14.27 -20.41
CA GLN A 165 27.16 -15.27 -21.18
C GLN A 165 26.53 -15.46 -22.57
N ASN A 166 25.20 -15.52 -22.65
CA ASN A 166 24.48 -15.60 -23.92
C ASN A 166 24.72 -14.37 -24.80
N MET A 167 24.72 -13.15 -24.22
CA MET A 167 25.06 -11.93 -24.97
C MET A 167 26.51 -11.92 -25.47
N ARG A 168 27.46 -12.47 -24.71
CA ARG A 168 28.86 -12.62 -25.17
C ARG A 168 28.97 -13.60 -26.35
N LEU A 169 28.21 -14.69 -26.33
CA LEU A 169 28.21 -15.66 -27.42
C LEU A 169 27.59 -15.08 -28.70
N THR A 170 26.49 -14.32 -28.59
CA THR A 170 25.86 -13.68 -29.76
C THR A 170 26.74 -12.59 -30.36
N THR A 171 27.36 -11.75 -29.53
CA THR A 171 28.31 -10.72 -30.00
C THR A 171 29.53 -11.34 -30.68
N ASN A 172 30.12 -12.40 -30.11
CA ASN A 172 31.21 -13.12 -30.77
C ASN A 172 30.78 -13.75 -32.10
N SER A 173 29.58 -14.33 -32.17
CA SER A 173 29.03 -14.88 -33.42
C SER A 173 28.86 -13.81 -34.49
N LEU A 174 28.38 -12.62 -34.14
CA LEU A 174 28.21 -11.50 -35.07
C LEU A 174 29.56 -10.98 -35.58
N ILE A 175 30.56 -10.85 -34.70
CA ILE A 175 31.92 -10.42 -35.07
C ILE A 175 32.53 -11.41 -36.07
N VAL A 176 32.38 -12.72 -35.85
CA VAL A 176 32.88 -13.76 -36.77
C VAL A 176 32.18 -13.68 -38.12
N SER A 177 30.85 -13.51 -38.14
CA SER A 177 30.10 -13.34 -39.39
C SER A 177 30.50 -12.06 -40.14
N GLU A 178 30.79 -10.97 -39.44
CA GLU A 178 31.27 -9.73 -40.07
C GLU A 178 32.66 -9.89 -40.67
N GLN A 179 33.58 -10.60 -40.00
CA GLN A 179 34.90 -10.90 -40.53
C GLN A 179 34.82 -11.78 -41.79
N GLN A 180 33.99 -12.82 -41.78
CA GLN A 180 33.76 -13.67 -42.96
C GLN A 180 33.18 -12.87 -44.14
N PHE A 181 32.28 -11.92 -43.86
CA PHE A 181 31.74 -11.04 -44.89
C PHE A 181 32.84 -10.15 -45.49
N ARG A 182 33.72 -9.57 -44.66
CA ARG A 182 34.86 -8.75 -45.12
C ARG A 182 35.91 -9.54 -45.92
N GLU A 183 36.03 -10.85 -45.73
CA GLU A 183 36.95 -11.69 -46.51
C GLU A 183 36.37 -12.10 -47.88
N CYS A 184 35.04 -12.03 -48.05
CA CYS A 184 34.38 -12.39 -49.30
C CYS A 184 34.29 -11.25 -50.32
N PHE A 185 34.49 -9.99 -49.90
CA PHE A 185 34.31 -8.78 -50.72
C PHE A 185 35.57 -7.91 -50.71
#